data_AF-A0A1Y2K8Q0-F1
#
_entry.id   AF-A0A1Y2K8Q0-F1
#
_cell.length_a   1.000
_cell.length_b   1.000
_cell.length_c   1.000
_cell.angle_alpha   90.00
_cell.angle_beta   90.00
_cell.angle_gamma   90.00
#
_symmetry.space_group_name_H-M   'P 1'
#
loop_
_entity.id
_entity.type
_entity.pdbx_description
1 polymer ?
#
loop_
_entity_poly.entity_id
_entity_poly.type
_entity_poly.pdbx_seq_one_letter_code
_entity_poly.pdbx_strand_id
1 'polypeptide(L)'
;MAQNRDVVEQAVYAALGAVNDELPPQQALPLEAETVLLGETSPLGSLQLVNLILAAESDLEQKLGVTLALTDHEEIFDDPGPLNTVSTLIDWILQVMND
;
A
#
# COMPACT_ATOMS: atom_id res chain seq x y z
N MET A 1 11.69 -7.62 -13.97
CA MET A 1 10.69 -6.52 -14.11
C MET A 1 9.24 -7.01 -14.05
N ALA A 2 8.87 -8.21 -14.51
CA ALA A 2 7.55 -8.80 -14.18
C ALA A 2 7.48 -9.37 -12.75
N GLN A 3 8.52 -10.11 -12.34
CA GLN A 3 8.57 -10.78 -11.03
C GLN A 3 8.46 -9.82 -9.83
N ASN A 4 9.01 -8.60 -9.93
CA ASN A 4 8.92 -7.63 -8.83
C ASN A 4 7.50 -7.09 -8.67
N ARG A 5 6.77 -6.89 -9.79
CA ARG A 5 5.40 -6.40 -9.75
C ARG A 5 4.47 -7.39 -9.05
N ASP A 6 4.57 -8.67 -9.39
CA ASP A 6 3.76 -9.72 -8.75
C ASP A 6 4.01 -9.78 -7.23
N VAL A 7 5.27 -9.60 -6.81
CA VAL A 7 5.62 -9.60 -5.39
C VAL A 7 5.11 -8.34 -4.67
N VAL A 8 5.22 -7.17 -5.31
CA VAL A 8 4.67 -5.91 -4.76
C VAL A 8 3.16 -5.97 -4.66
N GLU A 9 2.46 -6.48 -5.67
CA GLU A 9 1.01 -6.69 -5.62
C GLU A 9 0.63 -7.59 -4.44
N GLN A 10 1.30 -8.73 -4.29
CA GLN A 10 1.03 -9.64 -3.18
C GLN A 10 1.29 -8.99 -1.82
N ALA A 11 2.31 -8.13 -1.71
CA ALA A 11 2.62 -7.42 -0.47
C ALA A 11 1.56 -6.37 -0.13
N VAL A 12 1.16 -5.56 -1.11
CA VAL A 12 0.12 -4.55 -0.92
C VAL A 12 -1.23 -5.19 -0.59
N TYR A 13 -1.61 -6.28 -1.26
CA TYR A 13 -2.85 -6.99 -0.93
C TYR A 13 -2.81 -7.68 0.43
N ALA A 14 -1.66 -8.24 0.83
CA ALA A 14 -1.50 -8.81 2.17
C ALA A 14 -1.62 -7.73 3.25
N ALA A 15 -0.98 -6.58 3.05
CA ALA A 15 -1.08 -5.43 3.94
C ALA A 15 -2.52 -4.90 4.03
N LEU A 16 -3.22 -4.81 2.89
CA LEU A 16 -4.62 -4.40 2.86
C LEU A 16 -5.54 -5.40 3.57
N GLY A 17 -5.25 -6.70 3.44
CA GLY A 17 -5.91 -7.76 4.20
C GLY A 17 -5.72 -7.59 5.72
N ALA A 18 -4.49 -7.30 6.16
CA ALA A 18 -4.20 -7.06 7.57
C ALA A 18 -4.94 -5.82 8.11
N VAL A 19 -5.01 -4.73 7.34
CA VAL A 19 -5.81 -3.55 7.70
C VAL A 19 -7.30 -3.89 7.77
N ASN A 20 -7.81 -4.69 6.83
CA ASN A 20 -9.21 -5.13 6.83
C ASN A 20 -9.58 -5.98 8.05
N ASP A 21 -8.64 -6.79 8.57
CA ASP A 21 -8.86 -7.57 9.79
C ASP A 21 -9.03 -6.69 11.04
N GLU A 22 -8.50 -5.46 11.02
CA GLU A 22 -8.68 -4.46 12.07
C GLU A 22 -9.94 -3.60 11.88
N LEU A 23 -10.54 -3.62 10.69
CA LEU A 23 -11.73 -2.83 10.35
C LEU A 23 -13.03 -3.58 10.65
N PRO A 24 -14.11 -2.87 10.99
CA PRO A 24 -15.45 -3.44 10.99
C PRO A 24 -15.81 -4.02 9.61
N PRO A 25 -16.55 -5.14 9.52
CA PRO A 25 -16.90 -5.76 8.24
C PRO A 25 -17.60 -4.84 7.23
N GLN A 26 -18.31 -3.80 7.72
CA GLN A 26 -18.98 -2.82 6.85
C GLN A 26 -18.03 -1.77 6.26
N GLN A 27 -16.80 -1.69 6.77
CA GLN A 27 -15.76 -0.75 6.35
C GLN A 27 -14.57 -1.46 5.67
N ALA A 28 -14.62 -2.80 5.57
CA ALA A 28 -13.60 -3.55 4.86
C ALA A 28 -13.53 -3.12 3.38
N LEU A 29 -12.31 -2.93 2.92
CA LEU A 29 -11.97 -2.52 1.58
C LEU A 29 -11.92 -3.72 0.63
N PRO A 30 -12.37 -3.59 -0.63
CA PRO A 30 -12.10 -4.59 -1.66
C PRO A 30 -10.60 -4.83 -1.84
N LEU A 31 -10.21 -6.08 -2.16
CA LEU A 31 -8.82 -6.41 -2.51
C LEU A 31 -8.63 -6.28 -4.03
N GLU A 32 -8.80 -5.06 -4.54
CA GLU A 32 -8.77 -4.77 -5.98
C GLU A 32 -7.90 -3.55 -6.30
N ALA A 33 -7.32 -3.49 -7.51
CA ALA A 33 -6.40 -2.43 -7.91
C ALA A 33 -7.03 -1.02 -7.92
N GLU A 34 -8.34 -0.93 -8.19
CA GLU A 34 -9.08 0.35 -8.24
C GLU A 34 -9.57 0.80 -6.85
N THR A 35 -9.30 0.03 -5.80
CA THR A 35 -9.70 0.37 -4.43
C THR A 35 -9.08 1.67 -4.00
N VAL A 36 -9.91 2.63 -3.60
CA VAL A 36 -9.49 3.94 -3.12
C VAL A 36 -8.95 3.83 -1.70
N LEU A 37 -7.71 4.24 -1.49
CA LEU A 37 -7.03 4.20 -0.18
C LEU A 37 -7.07 5.57 0.51
N LEU A 38 -6.97 6.68 -0.23
CA LEU A 38 -7.03 8.05 0.26
C LEU A 38 -8.05 8.86 -0.56
N GLY A 39 -8.97 9.54 0.13
CA GLY A 39 -10.01 10.38 -0.48
C GLY A 39 -11.36 10.27 0.23
N GLU A 40 -12.37 10.99 -0.28
CA GLU A 40 -13.70 11.10 0.36
C GLU A 40 -14.44 9.76 0.51
N THR A 41 -14.13 8.76 -0.32
CA THR A 41 -14.76 7.44 -0.30
C THR A 41 -13.99 6.41 0.50
N SER A 42 -12.79 6.73 0.99
CA SER A 42 -11.97 5.80 1.76
C SER A 42 -12.41 5.77 3.24
N PRO A 43 -12.61 4.59 3.83
CA PRO A 43 -12.82 4.44 5.27
C PRO A 43 -11.50 4.55 6.07
N LEU A 44 -10.34 4.65 5.41
CA LEU A 44 -9.04 4.68 6.08
C LEU A 44 -8.75 6.08 6.65
N GLY A 45 -8.41 6.10 7.94
CA GLY A 45 -7.77 7.26 8.55
C GLY A 45 -6.26 7.24 8.37
N SER A 46 -5.60 8.31 8.81
CA SER A 46 -4.14 8.45 8.75
C SER A 46 -3.39 7.30 9.41
N LEU A 47 -3.89 6.80 10.55
CA LEU A 47 -3.26 5.67 11.24
C LEU A 47 -3.35 4.38 10.44
N GLN A 48 -4.51 4.10 9.82
CA GLN A 48 -4.67 2.90 8.99
C GLN A 48 -3.81 2.97 7.73
N LEU A 49 -3.64 4.17 7.15
CA LEU A 49 -2.73 4.39 6.02
C LEU A 49 -1.28 4.12 6.41
N VAL A 50 -0.83 4.63 7.55
CA VAL A 50 0.52 4.34 8.05
C VAL A 50 0.71 2.84 8.31
N ASN A 51 -0.28 2.17 8.92
CA ASN A 51 -0.23 0.72 9.13
C ASN A 51 -0.14 -0.06 7.82
N LEU A 52 -0.89 0.36 6.80
CA LEU A 52 -0.85 -0.23 5.46
C LEU A 52 0.57 -0.14 4.87
N ILE A 53 1.19 1.03 4.95
CA ILE A 53 2.54 1.28 4.42
C ILE A 53 3.56 0.41 5.15
N LEU A 54 3.57 0.44 6.49
CA LEU A 54 4.51 -0.35 7.29
C LEU A 54 4.35 -1.87 7.08
N ALA A 55 3.11 -2.34 6.93
CA ALA A 55 2.83 -3.74 6.62
C ALA A 55 3.35 -4.13 5.23
N ALA A 56 3.20 -3.26 4.23
CA ALA A 56 3.74 -3.48 2.89
C ALA A 56 5.27 -3.48 2.90
N GLU A 57 5.93 -2.54 3.59
CA GLU A 57 7.39 -2.51 3.76
C GLU A 57 7.92 -3.80 4.39
N SER A 58 7.30 -4.24 5.49
CA SER A 58 7.73 -5.44 6.20
C SER A 58 7.57 -6.69 5.35
N ASP A 59 6.47 -6.82 4.60
CA ASP A 59 6.26 -7.96 3.71
C ASP A 59 7.20 -7.94 2.50
N LEU A 60 7.51 -6.77 1.95
CA LEU A 60 8.52 -6.60 0.89
C LEU A 60 9.93 -6.95 1.38
N GLU A 61 10.29 -6.54 2.60
CA GLU A 61 11.57 -6.91 3.21
C GLU A 61 11.68 -8.44 3.38
N GLN A 62 10.61 -9.09 3.83
CA GLN A 62 10.58 -10.55 3.98
C GLN A 62 10.66 -11.28 2.63
N LYS A 63 9.99 -10.79 1.59
CA LYS A 63 9.89 -11.47 0.29
C LYS A 63 11.07 -11.20 -0.65
N LEU A 64 11.61 -9.99 -0.62
CA LEU A 64 12.65 -9.53 -1.54
C LEU A 64 13.99 -9.22 -0.86
N GLY A 65 14.03 -9.13 0.47
CA GLY A 65 15.23 -8.73 1.21
C GLY A 65 15.60 -7.26 1.01
N VAL A 66 14.65 -6.43 0.59
CA VAL A 66 14.84 -4.99 0.39
C VAL A 66 14.25 -4.22 1.57
N THR A 67 15.03 -3.32 2.15
CA THR A 67 14.53 -2.39 3.17
C THR A 67 14.13 -1.11 2.46
N LEU A 68 12.82 -0.87 2.35
CA LEU A 68 12.24 0.35 1.79
C LEU A 68 11.71 1.20 2.94
N ALA A 69 12.03 2.49 2.94
CA ALA A 69 11.48 3.47 3.87
C ALA A 69 10.47 4.34 3.11
N LEU A 70 9.35 3.75 2.70
CA LEU A 70 8.30 4.43 1.94
C LEU A 70 7.78 5.67 2.69
N THR A 71 7.72 5.63 4.02
CA THR A 71 7.30 6.79 4.82
C THR A 71 8.30 7.95 4.82
N ASP A 72 9.56 7.75 4.41
CA ASP A 72 10.56 8.82 4.31
C ASP A 72 10.40 9.65 3.03
N HIS A 73 9.59 9.17 2.07
CA HIS A 73 9.26 9.89 0.85
C HIS A 73 8.15 10.90 1.09
N GLU A 74 8.43 12.19 0.89
CA GLU A 74 7.46 13.28 1.11
C GLU A 74 6.22 13.12 0.22
N GLU A 75 6.41 12.58 -0.99
CA GLU A 75 5.35 12.39 -1.99
C GLU A 75 4.32 11.32 -1.60
N ILE A 76 4.60 10.45 -0.62
CA ILE A 76 3.68 9.35 -0.27
C ILE A 76 2.32 9.85 0.22
N PHE A 77 2.26 11.02 0.83
CA PHE A 77 1.04 11.64 1.37
C PHE A 77 0.44 12.72 0.47
N ASP A 78 0.95 12.89 -0.75
CA ASP A 78 0.35 13.84 -1.71
C ASP A 78 -1.09 13.43 -2.08
N ASP A 79 -1.93 14.43 -2.37
CA ASP A 79 -3.28 14.24 -2.90
C ASP A 79 -3.51 15.16 -4.12
N PRO A 80 -3.56 14.62 -5.35
CA PRO A 80 -3.44 13.20 -5.70
C PRO A 80 -1.99 12.69 -5.57
N GLY A 81 -1.82 11.48 -5.03
CA GLY A 81 -0.50 10.87 -4.83
C GLY A 81 -0.54 9.33 -4.74
N PRO A 82 0.53 8.69 -4.28
CA PRO A 82 0.69 7.22 -4.25
C PRO A 82 -0.43 6.50 -3.51
N LEU A 83 -0.99 7.12 -2.48
CA LEU A 83 -2.08 6.56 -1.67
C LEU A 83 -3.48 6.76 -2.27
N ASN A 84 -3.64 7.22 -3.51
CA ASN A 84 -4.98 7.39 -4.10
C ASN A 84 -5.70 6.05 -4.24
N THR A 85 -5.09 5.09 -4.94
CA THR A 85 -5.62 3.73 -5.11
C THR A 85 -4.54 2.67 -4.86
N VAL A 86 -4.98 1.41 -4.74
CA VAL A 86 -4.06 0.26 -4.66
C VAL A 86 -3.10 0.22 -5.85
N SER A 87 -3.59 0.47 -7.07
CA SER A 87 -2.74 0.50 -8.27
C SER A 87 -1.68 1.60 -8.21
N THR A 88 -2.04 2.81 -7.77
CA THR A 88 -1.07 3.92 -7.68
C THR A 88 0.01 3.63 -6.64
N LEU A 89 -0.35 2.97 -5.55
CA LEU A 89 0.62 2.56 -4.52
C LEU A 89 1.59 1.52 -5.06
N ILE A 90 1.10 0.49 -5.76
CA ILE A 90 1.94 -0.54 -6.39
C ILE A 90 2.92 0.08 -7.39
N ASP A 91 2.41 0.94 -8.28
CA ASP A 91 3.22 1.56 -9.33
C ASP A 91 4.30 2.48 -8.72
N TRP A 92 3.96 3.20 -7.65
CA TRP A 92 4.91 4.06 -6.94
C TRP A 92 5.96 3.26 -6.15
N ILE A 93 5.59 2.19 -5.44
CA ILE A 93 6.56 1.30 -4.77
C ILE A 93 7.56 0.75 -5.80
N LEU A 94 7.09 0.36 -6.99
CA LEU A 94 7.96 -0.09 -8.07
C LEU A 94 8.91 1.01 -8.56
N GLN A 95 8.50 2.28 -8.56
CA GLN A 95 9.39 3.39 -8.87
C GLN A 95 10.48 3.53 -7.80
N VAL A 96 10.10 3.58 -6.52
CA VAL A 96 11.03 3.69 -5.39
C VAL A 96 12.05 2.55 -5.37
N MET A 97 11.63 1.33 -5.71
CA MET A 97 12.54 0.17 -5.79
C MET A 97 13.57 0.23 -6.92
N ASN A 98 13.34 1.05 -7.95
CA ASN A 98 14.22 1.16 -9.12
C ASN A 98 15.12 2.41 -9.09
N ASP A 99 14.91 3.32 -8.13
CA ASP A 99 15.81 4.46 -7.84
C ASP A 99 17.01 4.01 -6.99
#